data_AF-A0A7V9L834-F1
#
_entry.id   AF-A0A7V9L834-F1
#
_cell.length_a   1.000
_cell.length_b   1.000
_cell.length_c   1.000
_cell.angle_alpha   90.00
_cell.angle_beta   90.00
_cell.angle_gamma   90.00
#
_symmetry.space_group_name_H-M   'P 1'
#
loop_
_entity.id
_entity.type
_entity.pdbx_description
1 polymer ?
#
loop_
_entity_poly.entity_id
_entity_poly.type
_entity_poly.pdbx_seq_one_letter_code
_entity_poly.pdbx_strand_id
1 'polypeptide(L)'
;MDRDRDRIGRDSMDEATEEETYSTQLRLHDRENFLLAKIREAITRLDAGTLDECEECSEPIGYKRLMARPVTTLCFECKSAREQVEADERPE
;
A
#
# COMPACT_ATOMS: atom_id res chain seq x y z
N MET A 1 -21.87 24.12 1.60
CA MET A 1 -21.51 24.17 0.18
C MET A 1 -22.50 23.27 -0.55
N ASP A 2 -23.34 23.91 -1.34
CA ASP A 2 -24.64 23.45 -1.87
C ASP A 2 -24.54 22.19 -2.75
N ARG A 3 -24.81 21.00 -2.18
CA ARG A 3 -24.92 19.74 -2.94
C ARG A 3 -26.21 19.61 -3.75
N ASP A 4 -27.18 20.50 -3.52
CA ASP A 4 -28.52 20.38 -4.09
C ASP A 4 -28.69 21.14 -5.42
N ARG A 5 -27.73 21.99 -5.82
CA ARG A 5 -27.86 22.81 -7.03
C ARG A 5 -27.43 22.10 -8.33
N ASP A 6 -26.59 21.08 -8.23
CA ASP A 6 -26.14 20.29 -9.40
C ASP A 6 -27.05 19.08 -9.71
N ARG A 7 -28.06 18.79 -8.88
CA ARG A 7 -28.90 17.59 -9.03
C ARG A 7 -29.94 17.71 -10.16
N ILE A 8 -30.17 18.92 -10.67
CA ILE A 8 -31.07 19.19 -11.79
C ILE A 8 -30.29 18.95 -13.09
N GLY A 9 -30.22 17.70 -13.53
CA GLY A 9 -29.59 17.32 -14.81
C GLY A 9 -28.80 16.02 -14.80
N ARG A 10 -28.57 15.40 -13.64
CA ARG A 10 -27.93 14.08 -13.55
C ARG A 10 -28.91 12.99 -13.95
N ASP A 11 -28.53 12.19 -14.94
CA ASP A 11 -29.24 10.95 -15.25
C ASP A 11 -28.67 9.77 -14.46
N SER A 12 -29.34 8.61 -14.55
CA SER A 12 -28.92 7.40 -13.83
C SER A 12 -27.55 6.87 -14.27
N MET A 13 -27.08 7.23 -15.47
CA MET A 13 -25.77 6.80 -15.99
C MET A 13 -24.66 7.69 -15.44
N ASP A 14 -24.91 8.99 -15.34
CA ASP A 14 -24.02 9.95 -14.69
C ASP A 14 -23.84 9.59 -13.20
N GLU A 15 -24.93 9.27 -12.50
CA GLU A 15 -24.89 8.87 -11.08
C GLU A 15 -24.09 7.57 -10.88
N ALA A 16 -24.33 6.55 -11.72
CA ALA A 16 -23.59 5.30 -11.65
C ALA A 16 -22.08 5.49 -11.88
N THR A 17 -21.70 6.35 -12.82
CA THR A 17 -20.30 6.66 -13.12
C THR A 17 -19.64 7.40 -11.95
N GLU A 18 -20.31 8.43 -11.40
CA GLU A 18 -19.81 9.17 -10.24
C GLU A 18 -19.60 8.23 -9.03
N GLU A 19 -20.55 7.33 -8.74
CA GLU A 19 -20.42 6.36 -7.65
C GLU A 19 -19.24 5.40 -7.86
N GLU A 20 -19.03 4.90 -9.08
CA GLU A 20 -17.88 4.04 -9.39
C GLU A 20 -16.56 4.77 -9.16
N THR A 21 -16.45 6.02 -9.65
CA THR A 21 -15.24 6.84 -9.44
C THR A 21 -15.00 7.10 -7.96
N TYR A 22 -16.04 7.43 -7.20
CA TYR A 22 -15.95 7.65 -5.76
C TYR A 22 -15.51 6.38 -5.02
N SER A 23 -16.08 5.23 -5.36
CA SER A 23 -15.69 3.94 -4.76
C SER A 23 -14.22 3.61 -5.01
N THR A 24 -13.71 3.93 -6.20
CA THR A 24 -12.32 3.73 -6.57
C THR A 24 -11.39 4.68 -5.81
N GLN A 25 -11.77 5.96 -5.73
CA GLN A 25 -11.02 6.96 -4.97
C GLN A 25 -10.90 6.59 -3.50
N LEU A 26 -11.98 6.09 -2.89
CA LEU A 26 -11.95 5.66 -1.49
C LEU A 26 -10.92 4.54 -1.27
N ARG A 27 -10.89 3.53 -2.14
CA ARG A 27 -9.92 2.43 -2.07
C ARG A 27 -8.47 2.90 -2.26
N LEU A 28 -8.24 3.87 -3.14
CA LEU A 28 -6.91 4.45 -3.35
C LEU A 28 -6.47 5.23 -2.11
N HIS A 29 -7.35 6.05 -1.55
CA HIS A 29 -7.09 6.81 -0.32
C HIS A 29 -6.76 5.88 0.86
N ASP A 30 -7.44 4.76 1.01
CA ASP A 30 -7.13 3.77 2.05
C ASP A 30 -5.73 3.16 1.86
N ARG A 31 -5.34 2.86 0.61
CA ARG A 31 -3.99 2.36 0.29
C ARG A 31 -2.91 3.40 0.56
N GLU A 32 -3.18 4.67 0.27
CA GLU A 32 -2.26 5.78 0.56
C GLU A 32 -2.06 5.94 2.07
N ASN A 33 -3.13 5.89 2.86
CA ASN A 33 -3.04 5.96 4.32
C ASN A 33 -2.24 4.79 4.91
N PHE A 34 -2.45 3.58 4.39
CA PHE A 34 -1.64 2.42 4.79
C PHE A 34 -0.15 2.62 4.45
N LEU A 35 0.16 3.13 3.26
CA LEU A 35 1.53 3.42 2.86
C LEU A 35 2.17 4.51 3.74
N LEU A 36 1.43 5.57 4.06
CA LEU A 36 1.89 6.63 4.97
C LEU A 36 2.25 6.07 6.35
N ALA A 37 1.45 5.14 6.89
CA ALA A 37 1.79 4.47 8.14
C ALA A 37 3.10 3.70 8.03
N LYS A 38 3.31 2.97 6.93
CA LYS A 38 4.57 2.24 6.66
C LYS A 38 5.79 3.14 6.49
N ILE A 39 5.61 4.33 5.89
CA ILE A 39 6.69 5.32 5.79
C ILE A 39 7.08 5.84 7.17
N ARG A 40 6.11 6.16 8.04
CA ARG A 40 6.37 6.59 9.42
C ARG A 40 7.15 5.52 10.20
N GLU A 41 6.74 4.27 10.07
CA GLU A 41 7.45 3.12 10.67
C GLU A 41 8.89 3.01 10.14
N ALA A 42 9.10 3.14 8.84
CA ALA A 42 10.45 3.11 8.25
C ALA A 42 11.35 4.24 8.77
N ILE A 43 10.79 5.45 8.97
CA ILE A 43 11.52 6.56 9.59
C ILE A 43 11.93 6.21 11.03
N THR A 44 11.02 5.63 11.82
CA THR A 44 11.37 5.22 13.20
C THR A 44 12.48 4.16 13.24
N ARG A 45 12.50 3.23 12.29
CA ARG A 45 13.57 2.22 12.15
C ARG A 45 14.89 2.83 11.69
N LEU A 46 14.83 3.84 10.81
CA LEU A 46 16.00 4.59 10.38
C LEU A 46 16.63 5.33 11.57
N ASP A 47 15.82 6.00 12.38
CA ASP A 47 16.28 6.70 13.59
C ASP A 47 16.87 5.74 14.63
N ALA A 48 16.34 4.52 14.72
CA ALA A 48 16.85 3.44 15.57
C ALA A 48 18.09 2.72 15.01
N GLY A 49 18.45 2.95 13.74
CA GLY A 49 19.55 2.27 13.06
C GLY A 49 19.29 0.80 12.70
N THR A 50 18.03 0.38 12.56
CA THR A 50 17.62 -1.01 12.28
C THR A 50 16.92 -1.17 10.92
N LEU A 51 17.06 -0.18 10.03
CA LEU A 51 16.39 -0.16 8.73
C LEU A 51 16.87 -1.29 7.79
N ASP A 52 18.14 -1.65 7.90
CA ASP A 52 18.80 -2.64 7.06
C ASP A 52 18.74 -4.07 7.64
N GLU A 53 17.96 -4.33 8.68
CA GLU A 53 17.76 -5.68 9.20
C GLU A 53 16.43 -6.29 8.71
N CYS A 54 16.47 -7.56 8.30
CA CYS A 54 15.29 -8.35 7.97
C CYS A 54 14.54 -8.79 9.23
N GLU A 55 13.23 -8.57 9.30
CA GLU A 55 12.40 -8.93 10.47
C GLU A 55 12.25 -10.46 10.69
N GLU A 56 12.55 -11.28 9.68
CA GLU A 56 12.31 -12.72 9.72
C GLU A 56 13.58 -13.54 9.99
N CYS A 57 14.67 -13.23 9.29
CA CYS A 57 15.94 -13.94 9.42
C CYS A 57 17.06 -13.12 10.08
N SER A 58 16.82 -11.86 10.43
CA SER A 58 17.84 -10.92 10.94
C SER A 58 19.06 -10.71 10.04
N GLU A 59 18.97 -11.08 8.76
CA GLU A 59 20.02 -10.83 7.77
C GLU A 59 19.92 -9.40 7.20
N PRO A 60 21.04 -8.83 6.71
CA PRO A 60 21.04 -7.50 6.15
C PRO A 60 20.22 -7.40 4.84
N ILE A 61 19.40 -6.36 4.74
CA ILE A 61 18.65 -6.00 3.53
C ILE A 61 19.60 -5.26 2.58
N GLY A 62 19.77 -5.80 1.37
CA GLY A 62 20.68 -5.23 0.39
C GLY A 62 20.38 -3.75 0.07
N TYR A 63 21.42 -2.93 0.04
CA TYR A 63 21.31 -1.47 -0.19
C TYR A 63 20.51 -1.10 -1.45
N LYS A 64 20.73 -1.80 -2.58
CA LYS A 64 19.97 -1.57 -3.83
C LYS A 64 18.46 -1.76 -3.63
N ARG A 65 18.05 -2.67 -2.74
CA ARG A 65 16.65 -2.93 -2.41
C ARG A 65 16.06 -1.80 -1.58
N LEU A 66 16.78 -1.32 -0.56
CA LEU A 66 16.37 -0.16 0.24
C LEU A 66 16.27 1.11 -0.60
N MET A 67 17.20 1.32 -1.54
CA MET A 67 17.14 2.43 -2.50
C MET A 67 15.92 2.37 -3.41
N ALA A 68 15.50 1.17 -3.83
CA ALA A 68 14.30 0.98 -4.65
C ALA A 68 13.00 1.08 -3.82
N ARG A 69 13.01 0.55 -2.59
CA ARG A 69 11.85 0.53 -1.69
C ARG A 69 12.29 0.60 -0.22
N PRO A 70 12.37 1.81 0.37
CA PRO A 70 12.90 2.00 1.73
C PRO A 70 11.96 1.52 2.84
N VAL A 71 10.69 1.26 2.52
CA VAL A 71 9.69 0.72 3.47
C VAL A 71 9.71 -0.81 3.57
N THR A 72 10.66 -1.49 2.92
CA THR A 72 10.75 -2.96 2.99
C THR A 72 11.24 -3.40 4.37
N THR A 73 10.64 -4.45 4.91
CA THR A 73 11.07 -5.03 6.19
C THR A 73 11.69 -6.42 6.06
N LEU A 74 11.61 -7.00 4.85
CA LEU A 74 12.14 -8.33 4.54
C LEU A 74 13.25 -8.26 3.49
N CYS A 75 14.22 -9.17 3.62
CA CYS A 75 15.22 -9.46 2.59
C CYS A 75 14.56 -10.09 1.34
N PHE A 76 15.34 -10.25 0.27
CA PHE A 76 14.83 -10.78 -1.00
C PHE A 76 14.37 -12.24 -0.88
N GLU A 77 15.14 -13.09 -0.19
CA GLU A 77 14.84 -14.51 -0.02
C GLU A 77 13.55 -14.72 0.78
N CYS A 78 13.45 -14.12 1.97
CA CYS A 78 12.24 -14.17 2.81
C CYS A 78 11.01 -13.66 2.07
N LYS A 79 11.15 -12.54 1.33
CA LYS A 79 10.02 -11.99 0.58
C LYS A 79 9.59 -12.92 -0.56
N SER A 80 10.53 -13.55 -1.26
CA SER A 80 10.25 -14.47 -2.36
C SER A 80 9.60 -15.77 -1.85
N ALA A 81 10.10 -16.32 -0.74
CA ALA A 81 9.50 -17.49 -0.11
C ALA A 81 8.05 -17.23 0.32
N ARG A 82 7.79 -16.06 0.92
CA ARG A 82 6.43 -15.66 1.30
C ARG A 82 5.50 -15.52 0.10
N GLU A 83 5.97 -14.93 -1.00
CA GLU A 83 5.17 -14.80 -2.23
C GLU A 83 4.86 -16.17 -2.86
N GLN A 84 5.76 -17.15 -2.75
CA GLN A 84 5.49 -18.53 -3.18
C GLN A 84 4.39 -19.19 -2.34
N VAL A 85 4.47 -19.07 -1.01
CA VAL A 85 3.42 -19.59 -0.11
C VAL A 85 2.08 -18.93 -0.41
N GLU A 86 2.04 -17.60 -0.55
CA GLU A 86 0.83 -16.85 -0.90
C GLU A 86 0.26 -17.26 -2.28
N ALA A 87 1.11 -17.68 -3.22
CA ALA A 87 0.68 -18.16 -4.53
C ALA A 87 0.07 -19.57 -4.45
N ASP A 88 0.67 -20.47 -3.67
CA ASP A 88 0.20 -21.85 -3.48
C ASP A 88 -1.14 -21.89 -2.72
N GLU A 89 -1.36 -20.96 -1.79
CA GLU A 89 -2.56 -20.89 -0.96
C GLU A 89 -3.76 -20.22 -1.65
N ARG A 90 -3.58 -19.62 -2.83
CA ARG A 90 -4.63 -18.84 -3.49
C ARG A 90 -5.59 -19.77 -4.26
N PRO A 91 -6.85 -19.95 -3.82
CA PRO A 91 -7.80 -20.78 -4.56
C PRO A 91 -8.12 -20.15 -5.92
N GLU A 92 -8.32 -21.02 -6.93
CA GLU A 92 -8.82 -20.63 -8.26
C GLU A 92 -10.23 -20.02 -8.21
#